data_AF-A0A355GDT3-F1
#
_entry.id   AF-A0A355GDT3-F1
#
_cell.length_a   1.000
_cell.length_b   1.000
_cell.length_c   1.000
_cell.angle_alpha   90.00
_cell.angle_beta   90.00
_cell.angle_gamma   90.00
#
_symmetry.space_group_name_H-M   'P 1'
#
loop_
_entity.id
_entity.type
_entity.pdbx_description
1 polymer ?
#
loop_
_entity_poly.entity_id
_entity_poly.type
_entity_poly.pdbx_seq_one_letter_code
_entity_poly.pdbx_strand_id
1 'polypeptide(L)' 'DDYIQDLAEAVAGKLGGKIGVAPRIYLKKVTDVLDRIDQHADFNPRADYRLTMTDSEMTAIERQAAAATDVDEIELDL' A
#
# COMPACT_ATOMS: atom_id res chain seq x y z
N ASP A 1 9.80 -14.54 -8.72
CA ASP A 1 9.25 -13.24 -9.14
C ASP A 1 8.05 -12.97 -8.23
N ASP A 2 8.32 -12.96 -6.92
CA ASP A 2 7.28 -13.17 -5.90
C ASP A 2 7.06 -11.89 -5.10
N TYR A 3 8.06 -11.01 -5.08
CA TYR A 3 8.00 -9.74 -4.35
C TYR A 3 6.93 -8.80 -4.91
N ILE A 4 6.77 -8.73 -6.24
CA ILE A 4 5.74 -7.89 -6.86
C ILE A 4 4.35 -8.40 -6.51
N GLN A 5 4.16 -9.72 -6.48
CA GLN A 5 2.93 -10.34 -6.02
C GLN A 5 2.67 -10.05 -4.53
N ASP A 6 3.67 -10.25 -3.66
CA ASP A 6 3.55 -9.96 -2.23
C ASP A 6 3.22 -8.49 -1.97
N LEU A 7 3.82 -7.57 -2.73
CA LEU A 7 3.55 -6.15 -2.65
C LEU A 7 2.12 -5.82 -3.11
N ALA A 8 1.65 -6.47 -4.17
CA ALA A 8 0.27 -6.34 -4.63
C ALA A 8 -0.72 -6.83 -3.58
N GLU A 9 -0.46 -7.99 -2.97
CA GLU A 9 -1.28 -8.57 -1.91
C GLU A 9 -1.26 -7.71 -0.64
N ALA A 10 -0.10 -7.16 -0.25
CA ALA A 10 0.02 -6.28 0.90
C ALA A 10 -0.73 -4.95 0.70
N VAL A 11 -0.61 -4.34 -0.48
CA VAL A 11 -1.36 -3.11 -0.82
C VAL A 11 -2.86 -3.41 -0.89
N ALA A 12 -3.25 -4.51 -1.53
CA ALA A 12 -4.64 -4.95 -1.59
C ALA A 12 -5.22 -5.20 -0.20
N GLY A 13 -4.47 -5.85 0.69
CA GLY A 13 -4.85 -6.11 2.07
C GLY A 13 -5.14 -4.83 2.84
N LYS A 14 -4.32 -3.78 2.66
CA LYS A 14 -4.55 -2.44 3.23
C LYS A 14 -5.78 -1.71 2.66
N LEU A 15 -6.38 -2.24 1.59
CA LEU A 15 -7.55 -1.68 0.91
C LEU A 15 -8.74 -2.64 0.94
N GLY A 16 -8.77 -3.54 1.93
CA GLY A 16 -9.85 -4.50 2.13
C GLY A 16 -9.91 -5.62 1.08
N GLY A 17 -8.75 -6.03 0.53
CA GLY A 17 -8.64 -7.09 -0.48
C GLY A 17 -9.16 -6.70 -1.86
N LYS A 18 -9.61 -5.47 -2.04
CA LYS A 18 -10.15 -4.98 -3.31
C LYS A 18 -9.05 -4.37 -4.17
N ILE A 19 -8.30 -5.25 -4.86
CA ILE A 19 -7.34 -4.86 -5.91
C ILE A 19 -7.99 -3.92 -6.95
N GLY A 20 -9.30 -4.00 -7.14
CA GLY A 20 -10.06 -3.17 -8.09
C GLY A 20 -10.29 -1.70 -7.70
N VAL A 21 -9.92 -1.24 -6.48
CA VAL A 21 -10.32 0.10 -6.00
C VAL A 21 -9.15 1.11 -5.93
N ALA A 22 -7.88 0.68 -5.89
CA ALA A 22 -6.75 1.62 -5.85
C ALA A 22 -5.57 1.25 -6.78
N PRO A 23 -5.75 1.28 -8.11
CA PRO A 23 -4.65 1.03 -9.05
C PRO A 23 -3.46 1.99 -8.83
N ARG A 24 -3.75 3.24 -8.45
CA ARG A 24 -2.75 4.31 -8.40
C ARG A 24 -1.80 4.17 -7.21
N ILE A 25 -2.29 3.90 -6.01
CA ILE A 25 -1.41 3.70 -4.84
C ILE A 25 -0.49 2.49 -5.05
N TYR A 26 -1.02 1.38 -5.56
CA TYR A 26 -0.21 0.21 -5.88
C TYR A 26 0.92 0.56 -6.85
N LEU A 27 0.59 1.22 -7.97
CA LEU A 27 1.59 1.68 -8.95
C LEU A 27 2.64 2.59 -8.31
N LYS A 28 2.22 3.55 -7.48
CA LYS A 28 3.14 4.46 -6.79
C LYS A 28 4.14 3.71 -5.92
N LYS A 29 3.72 2.69 -5.17
CA LYS A 29 4.62 1.90 -4.30
C LYS A 29 5.56 1.02 -5.11
N VAL A 30 5.07 0.41 -6.19
CA VAL A 30 5.92 -0.36 -7.09
C VAL A 30 7.01 0.53 -7.70
N THR A 31 6.64 1.72 -8.19
CA THR A 31 7.62 2.68 -8.72
C THR A 31 8.66 3.08 -7.68
N ASP A 32 8.26 3.43 -6.45
CA ASP A 32 9.20 3.76 -5.36
C ASP A 32 10.19 2.63 -5.07
N VAL A 33 9.74 1.36 -5.11
CA VAL A 33 10.66 0.23 -4.94
C VAL A 33 11.60 0.08 -6.13
N LEU A 34 11.10 0.20 -7.36
CA LEU A 34 11.93 0.10 -8.57
C LEU A 34 12.98 1.21 -8.62
N ASP A 35 12.62 2.43 -8.23
CA ASP A 35 13.53 3.56 -8.17
C ASP A 35 14.67 3.33 -7.17
N ARG A 36 14.38 2.69 -6.03
CA ARG A 36 15.41 2.35 -5.03
C ARG A 36 16.33 1.23 -5.48
N ILE A 37 15.81 0.24 -6.19
CA ILE A 37 16.62 -0.82 -6.80
C ILE A 37 17.60 -0.23 -7.82
N ASP A 38 17.15 0.74 -8.61
CA ASP A 38 18.00 1.40 -9.61
C ASP A 38 19.07 2.30 -8.96
N GLN A 39 18.71 3.02 -7.91
CA GLN A 39 19.62 3.94 -7.20
C GLN A 39 20.62 3.25 -6.26
N HIS A 40 20.28 2.05 -5.78
CA HIS A 40 21.06 1.34 -4.76
C HIS A 40 21.18 -0.15 -5.14
N ALA A 41 22.36 -0.55 -5.64
CA ALA A 41 22.61 -1.90 -6.15
C ALA A 41 22.47 -3.02 -5.08
N ASP A 42 22.62 -2.65 -3.82
CA ASP A 42 22.59 -3.49 -2.62
C ASP A 42 21.26 -3.41 -1.86
N PHE A 43 20.28 -2.65 -2.36
CA PHE A 43 18.96 -2.56 -1.77
C PHE A 43 18.19 -3.87 -1.91
N ASN A 44 17.74 -4.42 -0.77
CA ASN A 44 16.88 -5.58 -0.73
C ASN A 44 15.46 -5.14 -0.32
N PRO A 45 14.48 -5.10 -1.24
CA PRO A 45 13.12 -4.67 -0.93
C PRO A 45 12.46 -5.46 0.20
N ARG A 46 12.84 -6.73 0.43
CA ARG A 46 12.25 -7.53 1.51
C ARG A 46 12.81 -7.22 2.90
N ALA A 47 14.03 -6.68 2.96
CA ALA A 47 14.69 -6.34 4.23
C ALA A 47 14.63 -4.85 4.53
N ASP A 48 14.72 -4.02 3.49
CA ASP A 48 15.00 -2.59 3.59
C ASP A 48 13.78 -1.72 3.26
N TYR A 49 12.69 -2.32 2.74
CA TYR A 49 11.45 -1.62 2.46
C TYR A 49 10.36 -1.98 3.47
N ARG A 50 9.85 -0.95 4.16
CA ARG A 50 8.65 -1.09 4.99
C ARG A 50 7.50 -0.39 4.28
N LEU A 51 6.49 -1.14 3.88
CA LEU A 51 5.29 -0.59 3.27
C LEU A 51 4.55 0.31 4.27
N THR A 52 4.68 1.62 4.09
CA THR A 52 3.95 2.63 4.84
C THR A 52 2.95 3.33 3.93
N MET A 53 1.70 3.40 4.36
CA MET A 53 0.63 4.12 3.69
C MET A 53 0.07 5.21 4.61
N THR A 54 -0.07 6.43 4.09
CA THR A 54 -0.67 7.55 4.84
C THR A 54 -1.90 8.09 4.13
N ASP A 55 -2.85 8.59 4.89
CA ASP A 55 -4.08 9.19 4.34
C ASP A 55 -3.81 10.33 3.34
N SER A 56 -2.75 11.09 3.59
CA SER A 56 -2.35 12.22 2.75
C SER A 56 -1.94 11.83 1.33
N GLU A 57 -1.51 10.59 1.10
CA GLU A 57 -1.18 10.13 -0.27
C GLU A 57 -2.36 9.48 -0.98
N MET A 58 -3.49 9.27 -0.30
CA MET A 58 -4.66 8.57 -0.79
C MET A 58 -5.77 9.53 -1.26
N THR A 59 -6.44 9.17 -2.35
CA THR A 59 -7.68 9.86 -2.76
C THR A 59 -8.83 9.52 -1.82
N ALA A 60 -9.93 10.28 -1.89
CA ALA A 60 -11.12 10.01 -1.07
C ALA A 60 -11.66 8.58 -1.26
N ILE A 61 -11.65 8.08 -2.50
CA ILE A 61 -12.09 6.71 -2.83
C ILE A 61 -11.15 5.67 -2.21
N GLU A 62 -9.84 5.89 -2.32
CA GLU A 62 -8.84 4.96 -1.77
C GLU A 62 -8.89 4.96 -0.23
N ARG A 63 -9.09 6.11 0.41
CA ARG A 63 -9.30 6.19 1.87
C ARG A 63 -10.56 5.48 2.31
N GLN A 64 -11.67 5.67 1.59
CA GLN A 64 -12.91 4.96 1.89
C GLN A 64 -12.74 3.44 1.76
N ALA A 65 -11.94 2.98 0.80
CA ALA A 65 -11.62 1.56 0.64
C ALA A 65 -10.78 1.00 1.80
N ALA A 66 -9.84 1.78 2.33
CA ALA A 66 -9.04 1.39 3.50
C ALA A 66 -9.84 1.43 4.82
N ALA A 67 -10.63 2.50 5.04
CA ALA A 67 -11.43 2.69 6.24
C ALA A 67 -12.54 1.63 6.40
N ALA A 68 -13.02 1.03 5.30
CA ALA A 68 -13.99 -0.07 5.35
C ALA A 68 -13.47 -1.33 6.07
N THR A 69 -12.18 -1.39 6.37
CA THR A 69 -11.54 -2.50 7.09
C THR A 69 -10.87 -2.11 8.40
N ASP A 70 -10.71 -0.82 8.68
CA ASP A 70 -10.24 -0.30 9.98
C ASP A 70 -11.44 0.01 10.89
N VAL A 71 -12.26 -1.02 11.16
CA VAL A 71 -13.47 -0.89 12.01
C VAL A 71 -13.10 -0.74 13.49
N ASP A 72 -11.84 -0.99 13.85
CA ASP A 72 -11.33 -0.84 15.21
C ASP A 72 -11.01 0.63 15.59
N GLU A 73 -11.10 1.59 14.64
CA GLU A 73 -10.83 3.03 14.85
C GLU A 73 -12.09 3.91 14.68
N ILE A 74 -13.29 3.36 14.88
CA ILE A 74 -14.53 4.16 14.96
C ILE A 74 -14.81 4.46 16.44
N GLU A 75 -14.34 5.60 16.95
CA GLU A 75 -14.95 6.20 18.16
C GLU A 75 -16.37 6.63 17.81
N LEU A 76 -17.36 5.82 18.22
CA LEU A 76 -18.77 6.19 18.23
C LEU A 76 -19.01 7.06 19.46
N ASP A 77 -19.03 8.38 19.28
CA ASP A 77 -19.61 9.27 20.28
C ASP A 77 -21.13 9.01 20.34
N LEU A 78 -21.59 8.45 21.46
CA LEU A 78 -22.99 8.33 21.87
C LEU A 78 -23.37 9.49 22.78
#